data_AF-A0A132EDT2-F1
#
_entry.id   AF-A0A132EDT2-F1
#
_cell.length_a   1.000
_cell.length_b   1.000
_cell.length_c   1.000
_cell.angle_alpha   90.00
_cell.angle_beta   90.00
_cell.angle_gamma   90.00
#
_symmetry.space_group_name_H-M   'P 1'
#
loop_
_entity.id
_entity.type
_entity.pdbx_description
1 polymer ?
#
loop_
_entity_poly.entity_id
_entity_poly.type
_entity_poly.pdbx_seq_one_letter_code
_entity_poly.pdbx_strand_id
1 'polypeptide(L)'
;MAHIKEVSDETRRQVEGGHLSVKDGAVYINQLRDKLFVEYRKYTSAIGVAKAEKIKLKSRGFDYYLNKYSQRDFSKPFSELTELERNKVYYSVIKAAGRPNDDVNASIRKMRVMAKTAILVTSLFAVGAIINADDKVKEAARQGSIIAGSMLGGGIAGLFVSFVCGPAEPVCAAILVYIGTSAGAITGEMANDVYQDELDEFYRWTSR
;
A
#
# COMPACT_ATOMS: atom_id res chain seq x y z
N MET A 1 -6.87 6.75 -3.95
CA MET A 1 -7.63 6.65 -5.22
C MET A 1 -8.55 7.83 -5.47
N ALA A 2 -9.07 8.53 -4.44
CA ALA A 2 -9.86 9.74 -4.63
C ALA A 2 -9.11 10.79 -5.49
N HIS A 3 -7.81 10.95 -5.26
CA HIS A 3 -7.01 11.96 -5.93
C HIS A 3 -6.86 11.78 -7.46
N ILE A 4 -6.68 10.55 -7.97
CA ILE A 4 -6.58 10.37 -9.43
C ILE A 4 -7.93 10.54 -10.14
N LYS A 5 -9.02 10.17 -9.46
CA LYS A 5 -10.37 10.40 -9.98
C LYS A 5 -10.66 11.90 -10.04
N GLU A 6 -10.34 12.62 -8.97
CA GLU A 6 -10.47 14.07 -8.89
C GLU A 6 -9.68 14.78 -10.00
N VAL A 7 -8.40 14.42 -10.19
CA VAL A 7 -7.58 14.98 -11.27
C VAL A 7 -8.13 14.60 -12.65
N SER A 8 -8.70 13.40 -12.81
CA SER A 8 -9.38 12.99 -14.04
C SER A 8 -10.63 13.83 -14.33
N ASP A 9 -11.42 14.13 -13.31
CA ASP A 9 -12.61 14.96 -13.44
C ASP A 9 -12.24 16.43 -13.72
N GLU A 10 -11.15 16.92 -13.12
CA GLU A 10 -10.61 18.26 -13.38
C GLU A 10 -10.05 18.39 -14.80
N THR A 11 -9.24 17.43 -15.25
CA THR A 11 -8.69 17.40 -16.62
C THR A 11 -9.83 17.40 -17.64
N ARG A 12 -10.89 16.65 -17.36
CA ARG A 12 -12.10 16.62 -18.20
C ARG A 12 -12.79 17.99 -18.26
N ARG A 13 -12.94 18.68 -17.12
CA ARG A 13 -13.52 20.03 -17.09
C ARG A 13 -12.68 21.04 -17.88
N GLN A 14 -11.36 20.96 -17.82
CA GLN A 14 -10.47 21.84 -18.59
C GLN A 14 -10.55 21.59 -20.10
N VAL A 15 -10.70 20.32 -20.49
CA VAL A 15 -10.93 19.95 -21.90
C VAL A 15 -12.31 20.41 -22.39
N GLU A 16 -13.35 20.21 -21.58
CA GLU A 16 -14.72 20.67 -21.89
C GLU A 16 -14.82 22.20 -21.95
N GLY A 17 -14.04 22.92 -21.13
CA GLY A 17 -13.92 24.39 -21.15
C GLY A 17 -13.03 24.95 -22.24
N GLY A 18 -12.41 24.11 -23.08
CA GLY A 18 -11.50 24.54 -24.16
C GLY A 18 -10.14 25.08 -23.70
N HIS A 19 -9.82 24.98 -22.41
CA HIS A 19 -8.54 25.42 -21.84
C HIS A 19 -7.40 24.43 -22.12
N LEU A 20 -7.73 23.19 -22.47
CA LEU A 20 -6.78 22.11 -22.74
C LEU A 20 -7.26 21.29 -23.94
N SER A 21 -6.35 20.93 -24.85
CA SER A 21 -6.72 20.02 -25.93
C SER A 21 -7.02 18.62 -25.39
N VAL A 22 -7.94 17.89 -26.04
CA VAL A 22 -8.31 16.53 -25.60
C VAL A 22 -7.09 15.60 -25.61
N LYS A 23 -6.19 15.77 -26.59
CA LYS A 23 -4.94 15.02 -26.71
C LYS A 23 -4.02 15.32 -25.54
N ASP A 24 -3.78 16.59 -25.23
CA ASP A 24 -2.88 17.00 -24.15
C ASP A 24 -3.41 16.56 -22.79
N GLY A 25 -4.73 16.63 -22.58
CA GLY A 25 -5.38 16.09 -21.38
C GLY A 25 -5.17 14.58 -21.23
N ALA A 26 -5.27 13.81 -22.31
CA ALA A 26 -5.04 12.37 -22.29
C ALA A 26 -3.58 12.00 -22.01
N VAL A 27 -2.63 12.75 -22.58
CA VAL A 27 -1.19 12.57 -22.33
C VAL A 27 -0.84 12.95 -20.89
N TYR A 28 -1.30 14.11 -20.44
CA TYR A 28 -1.07 14.62 -19.08
C TYR A 28 -1.51 13.62 -18.03
N ILE A 29 -2.75 13.11 -18.11
CA ILE A 29 -3.26 12.22 -17.07
C ILE A 29 -2.54 10.87 -17.06
N ASN A 30 -2.13 10.37 -18.22
CA ASN A 30 -1.39 9.12 -18.30
C ASN A 30 0.00 9.27 -17.65
N GLN A 31 0.72 10.35 -17.97
CA GLN A 31 2.02 10.66 -17.35
C GLN A 31 1.89 10.89 -15.84
N LEU A 32 0.84 11.58 -15.40
CA LEU A 32 0.58 11.81 -13.98
C LEU A 32 0.32 10.50 -13.24
N ARG A 33 -0.41 9.56 -13.83
CA ARG A 33 -0.62 8.23 -13.24
C ARG A 33 0.69 7.49 -13.03
N ASP A 34 1.59 7.55 -14.00
CA ASP A 34 2.91 6.92 -13.87
C ASP A 34 3.77 7.58 -12.77
N LYS A 35 3.76 8.91 -12.68
CA LYS A 35 4.45 9.65 -11.61
C LYS A 35 3.88 9.33 -10.23
N LEU A 36 2.55 9.40 -10.07
CA LEU A 36 1.86 9.05 -8.82
C LEU A 36 2.12 7.62 -8.41
N PHE A 37 2.21 6.70 -9.37
CA PHE A 37 2.51 5.32 -9.09
C PHE A 37 3.93 5.14 -8.52
N VAL A 38 4.93 5.86 -9.04
CA VAL A 38 6.28 5.87 -8.45
C VAL A 38 6.26 6.49 -7.05
N GLU A 39 5.51 7.58 -6.86
CA GLU A 39 5.45 8.26 -5.56
C GLU A 39 4.77 7.40 -4.48
N TYR A 40 3.63 6.77 -4.78
CA TYR A 40 2.91 5.95 -3.82
C TYR A 40 3.69 4.71 -3.36
N ARG A 41 4.64 4.21 -4.16
CA ARG A 41 5.50 3.08 -3.76
C ARG A 41 6.34 3.38 -2.53
N LYS A 42 6.76 4.62 -2.33
CA LYS A 42 7.60 5.02 -1.18
C LYS A 42 6.94 4.77 0.18
N TYR A 43 5.61 4.77 0.21
CA TYR A 43 4.82 4.61 1.43
C TYR A 43 3.98 3.32 1.42
N THR A 44 4.14 2.48 0.41
CA THR A 44 3.46 1.18 0.30
C THR A 44 4.35 0.09 0.89
N SER A 45 3.77 -0.87 1.62
CA SER A 45 4.54 -2.00 2.16
C SER A 45 5.25 -2.80 1.05
N ALA A 46 6.36 -3.45 1.36
CA ALA A 46 7.13 -4.21 0.38
C ALA A 46 6.29 -5.26 -0.39
N ILE A 47 5.43 -5.97 0.32
CA ILE A 47 4.49 -6.94 -0.27
C ILE A 47 3.51 -6.23 -1.23
N GLY A 48 3.02 -5.05 -0.84
CA GLY A 48 2.14 -4.23 -1.65
C GLY A 48 2.82 -3.70 -2.91
N VAL A 49 4.08 -3.25 -2.79
CA VAL A 49 4.92 -2.83 -3.92
C VAL A 49 5.10 -4.01 -4.88
N ALA A 50 5.52 -5.18 -4.38
CA ALA A 50 5.73 -6.37 -5.21
C ALA A 50 4.47 -6.81 -5.97
N LYS A 51 3.30 -6.72 -5.32
CA LYS A 51 2.01 -6.98 -5.97
C LYS A 51 1.66 -5.91 -7.02
N ALA A 52 1.89 -4.64 -6.72
CA ALA A 52 1.64 -3.53 -7.63
C ALA A 52 2.54 -3.58 -8.87
N GLU A 53 3.81 -3.95 -8.70
CA GLU A 53 4.78 -4.23 -9.78
C GLU A 53 4.29 -5.36 -10.68
N LYS A 54 3.88 -6.50 -10.09
CA LYS A 54 3.33 -7.63 -10.84
C LYS A 54 2.08 -7.26 -11.63
N ILE A 55 1.25 -6.35 -11.11
CA ILE A 55 0.10 -5.78 -11.83
C ILE A 55 0.57 -4.84 -12.96
N LYS A 56 1.59 -4.00 -12.72
CA LYS A 56 2.12 -3.08 -13.74
C LYS A 56 2.83 -3.81 -14.88
N LEU A 57 3.44 -4.97 -14.65
CA LEU A 57 3.93 -5.84 -15.74
C LEU A 57 2.82 -6.26 -16.72
N LYS A 58 1.56 -6.30 -16.26
CA LYS A 58 0.38 -6.50 -17.12
C LYS A 58 -0.17 -5.19 -17.70
N SER A 59 0.25 -4.04 -17.19
CA SER A 59 -0.16 -2.73 -17.70
C SER A 59 0.52 -2.46 -19.02
N ARG A 60 -0.28 -2.19 -20.04
CA ARG A 60 0.20 -1.90 -21.39
C ARG A 60 0.36 -0.38 -21.56
N GLY A 61 1.21 0.05 -22.50
CA GLY A 61 1.54 1.48 -22.70
C GLY A 61 0.37 2.35 -23.19
N PHE A 62 0.59 3.65 -23.34
CA PHE A 62 -0.44 4.61 -23.79
C PHE A 62 -1.08 4.18 -25.13
N ASP A 63 -0.24 3.78 -26.09
CA ASP A 63 -0.68 3.33 -27.42
C ASP A 63 -1.60 2.11 -27.37
N TYR A 64 -1.42 1.25 -26.37
CA TYR A 64 -2.34 0.16 -26.16
C TYR A 64 -3.73 0.67 -25.78
N TYR A 65 -3.83 1.65 -24.89
CA TYR A 65 -5.13 2.20 -24.48
C TYR A 65 -5.79 2.95 -25.63
N LEU A 66 -5.02 3.68 -26.43
CA LEU A 66 -5.51 4.32 -27.66
C LEU A 66 -6.09 3.28 -28.62
N ASN A 67 -5.34 2.22 -28.93
CA ASN A 67 -5.81 1.15 -29.81
C ASN A 67 -6.98 0.36 -29.21
N LYS A 68 -6.98 0.10 -27.89
CA LYS A 68 -8.07 -0.59 -27.21
C LYS A 68 -9.39 0.16 -27.35
N TYR A 69 -9.39 1.47 -27.12
CA TYR A 69 -10.60 2.28 -27.24
C TYR A 69 -10.96 2.58 -28.69
N SER A 70 -9.97 2.73 -29.58
CA SER A 70 -10.19 2.80 -31.03
C SER A 70 -10.90 1.55 -31.56
N GLN A 71 -10.41 0.36 -31.20
CA GLN A 71 -11.04 -0.90 -31.60
C GLN A 71 -12.43 -1.06 -30.99
N ARG A 72 -12.63 -0.66 -29.73
CA ARG A 72 -13.95 -0.75 -29.07
C ARG A 72 -14.98 0.20 -29.68
N ASP A 73 -14.58 1.44 -29.95
CA ASP A 73 -15.51 2.51 -30.34
C ASP A 73 -15.70 2.61 -31.86
N PHE A 74 -14.71 2.17 -32.66
CA PHE A 74 -14.67 2.35 -34.11
C PHE A 74 -14.25 1.10 -34.89
N SER A 75 -13.88 -0.01 -34.23
CA SER A 75 -13.43 -1.26 -34.86
C SER A 75 -12.21 -1.14 -35.78
N LYS A 76 -11.39 -0.10 -35.60
CA LYS A 76 -10.19 0.20 -36.40
C LYS A 76 -9.00 0.51 -35.50
N PRO A 77 -7.75 0.37 -35.96
CA PRO A 77 -6.59 0.82 -35.22
C PRO A 77 -6.57 2.35 -35.10
N PHE A 78 -5.94 2.87 -34.04
CA PHE A 78 -5.93 4.30 -33.74
C PHE A 78 -5.28 5.15 -34.85
N SER A 79 -4.33 4.57 -35.58
CA SER A 79 -3.65 5.20 -36.72
C SER A 79 -4.56 5.51 -37.91
N GLU A 80 -5.65 4.76 -38.07
CA GLU A 80 -6.60 4.90 -39.19
C GLU A 80 -7.77 5.82 -38.88
N LEU A 81 -7.87 6.31 -37.64
CA LEU A 81 -8.94 7.20 -37.21
C LEU A 81 -8.79 8.61 -37.79
N THR A 82 -9.91 9.22 -38.13
CA THR A 82 -10.01 10.66 -38.40
C THR A 82 -9.73 11.47 -37.14
N GLU A 83 -9.47 12.77 -37.28
CA GLU A 83 -9.17 13.63 -36.14
C GLU A 83 -10.31 13.70 -35.11
N LEU A 84 -11.57 13.75 -35.57
CA LEU A 84 -12.74 13.73 -34.69
C LEU A 84 -12.86 12.40 -33.92
N GLU A 85 -12.60 11.27 -34.59
CA GLU A 85 -12.61 9.96 -33.95
C GLU A 85 -11.47 9.82 -32.94
N ARG A 86 -10.27 10.30 -33.26
CA ARG A 86 -9.13 10.35 -32.33
C ARG A 86 -9.45 11.18 -31.08
N ASN A 87 -10.10 12.33 -31.24
CA ASN A 87 -10.54 13.15 -30.12
C ASN A 87 -11.51 12.39 -29.21
N LYS A 88 -12.46 11.63 -29.78
CA LYS A 88 -13.36 10.79 -28.98
C LYS A 88 -12.62 9.68 -28.23
N VAL A 89 -11.60 9.07 -28.84
CA VAL A 89 -10.73 8.09 -28.16
C VAL A 89 -9.93 8.73 -27.03
N TYR A 90 -9.30 9.88 -27.24
CA TYR A 90 -8.57 10.59 -26.19
C TYR A 90 -9.48 10.91 -25.00
N TYR A 91 -10.70 11.37 -25.26
CA TYR A 91 -11.69 11.61 -24.21
C TYR A 91 -12.09 10.33 -23.46
N SER A 92 -12.26 9.21 -24.17
CA SER A 92 -12.45 7.88 -23.58
C SER A 92 -11.29 7.47 -22.65
N VAL A 93 -10.05 7.78 -23.02
CA VAL A 93 -8.86 7.52 -22.18
C VAL A 93 -8.90 8.38 -20.92
N ILE A 94 -9.17 9.68 -21.02
CA ILE A 94 -9.30 10.57 -19.86
C ILE A 94 -10.36 10.02 -18.89
N LYS A 95 -11.56 9.70 -19.39
CA LYS A 95 -12.65 9.15 -18.57
C LYS A 95 -12.29 7.82 -17.92
N ALA A 96 -11.52 6.98 -18.60
CA ALA A 96 -11.08 5.70 -18.06
C ALA A 96 -9.93 5.84 -17.06
N ALA A 97 -9.12 6.90 -17.16
CA ALA A 97 -7.97 7.11 -16.30
C ALA A 97 -8.35 7.28 -14.82
N GLY A 98 -9.52 7.85 -14.53
CA GLY A 98 -10.05 7.97 -13.17
C GLY A 98 -10.75 6.73 -12.62
N ARG A 99 -10.91 5.65 -13.40
CA ARG A 99 -11.66 4.46 -12.94
C ARG A 99 -10.83 3.62 -11.97
N PRO A 100 -11.39 3.24 -10.82
CA PRO A 100 -10.75 2.27 -9.94
C PRO A 100 -10.67 0.89 -10.58
N ASN A 101 -9.75 0.07 -10.09
CA ASN A 101 -9.77 -1.37 -10.34
C ASN A 101 -10.58 -2.03 -9.21
N ASP A 102 -11.77 -2.53 -9.54
CA ASP A 102 -12.71 -3.06 -8.55
C ASP A 102 -12.19 -4.31 -7.83
N ASP A 103 -11.43 -5.16 -8.51
CA ASP A 103 -10.82 -6.36 -7.91
C ASP A 103 -9.75 -5.99 -6.87
N VAL A 104 -8.87 -5.05 -7.22
CA VAL A 104 -7.86 -4.52 -6.30
C VAL A 104 -8.52 -3.82 -5.12
N ASN A 105 -9.56 -3.02 -5.37
CA ASN A 105 -10.30 -2.32 -4.31
C ASN A 105 -11.05 -3.25 -3.38
N ALA A 106 -11.69 -4.29 -3.91
CA ALA A 106 -12.37 -5.31 -3.11
C ALA A 106 -11.36 -6.05 -2.22
N SER A 107 -10.20 -6.41 -2.78
CA SER A 107 -9.10 -7.02 -2.03
C SER A 107 -8.60 -6.12 -0.89
N ILE A 108 -8.36 -4.83 -1.18
CA ILE A 108 -7.92 -3.86 -0.17
C ILE A 108 -8.98 -3.68 0.91
N ARG A 109 -10.27 -3.66 0.55
CA ARG A 109 -11.36 -3.56 1.52
C ARG A 109 -11.37 -4.76 2.48
N LYS A 110 -11.23 -5.98 1.94
CA LYS A 110 -11.13 -7.21 2.75
C LYS A 110 -9.92 -7.16 3.68
N MET A 111 -8.75 -6.77 3.18
CA MET A 111 -7.54 -6.64 4.00
C MET A 111 -7.69 -5.61 5.13
N ARG A 112 -8.35 -4.48 4.88
CA ARG A 112 -8.64 -3.48 5.94
C ARG A 112 -9.53 -4.03 7.03
N VAL A 113 -10.56 -4.80 6.67
CA VAL A 113 -11.44 -5.44 7.65
C VAL A 113 -10.65 -6.47 8.45
N MET A 114 -9.91 -7.36 7.76
CA MET A 114 -9.05 -8.36 8.40
C MET A 114 -8.03 -7.74 9.36
N ALA A 115 -7.37 -6.65 8.96
CA ALA A 115 -6.40 -5.96 9.80
C ALA A 115 -7.04 -5.38 11.07
N LYS A 116 -8.21 -4.73 10.93
CA LYS A 116 -8.95 -4.21 12.09
C LYS A 116 -9.38 -5.34 13.03
N THR A 117 -9.89 -6.44 12.49
CA THR A 117 -10.29 -7.60 13.29
C THR A 117 -9.07 -8.25 13.97
N ALA A 118 -7.94 -8.40 13.28
CA ALA A 118 -6.73 -8.95 13.85
C ALA A 118 -6.21 -8.12 15.03
N ILE A 119 -6.22 -6.78 14.91
CA ILE A 119 -5.86 -5.88 16.01
C ILE A 119 -6.81 -6.10 17.19
N LEU A 120 -8.13 -6.10 16.96
CA LEU A 120 -9.11 -6.30 18.05
C LEU A 120 -8.92 -7.64 18.76
N VAL A 121 -8.73 -8.73 18.00
CA VAL A 121 -8.51 -10.06 18.56
C VAL A 121 -7.20 -10.11 19.35
N THR A 122 -6.12 -9.54 18.81
CA THR A 122 -4.82 -9.47 19.50
C THR A 122 -4.93 -8.65 20.80
N SER A 123 -5.63 -7.52 20.77
CA SER A 123 -5.89 -6.71 21.96
C SER A 123 -6.70 -7.47 23.02
N LEU A 124 -7.71 -8.24 22.60
CA LEU A 124 -8.48 -9.11 23.51
C LEU A 124 -7.60 -10.16 24.20
N PHE A 125 -6.74 -10.84 23.44
CA PHE A 125 -5.79 -11.80 24.02
C PHE A 125 -4.79 -11.12 24.96
N ALA A 126 -4.25 -9.96 24.60
CA ALA A 126 -3.33 -9.21 25.45
C ALA A 126 -3.99 -8.79 26.77
N VAL A 127 -5.24 -8.29 26.73
CA VAL A 127 -6.00 -7.96 27.95
C VAL A 127 -6.25 -9.20 28.80
N GLY A 128 -6.58 -10.33 28.18
CA GLY A 128 -6.75 -11.60 28.87
C GLY A 128 -5.48 -12.08 29.59
N ALA A 129 -4.31 -11.91 28.95
CA ALA A 129 -3.01 -12.22 29.56
C ALA A 129 -2.73 -11.31 30.76
N ILE A 130 -2.97 -10.00 30.63
CA ILE A 130 -2.71 -9.02 31.69
C ILE A 130 -3.61 -9.25 32.92
N ILE A 131 -4.90 -9.55 32.71
CA ILE A 131 -5.84 -9.73 33.83
C ILE A 131 -5.52 -10.99 34.65
N ASN A 132 -5.06 -12.05 33.99
CA ASN A 132 -4.72 -13.32 34.63
C ASN A 132 -3.30 -13.36 35.18
N ALA A 133 -2.48 -12.33 34.95
CA ALA A 133 -1.12 -12.25 35.46
C ALA A 133 -1.08 -11.80 36.92
N ASP A 134 -0.12 -12.33 37.66
CA ASP A 134 0.13 -11.96 39.06
C ASP A 134 0.57 -10.49 39.16
N ASP A 135 1.48 -10.05 38.28
CA ASP A 135 1.87 -8.65 38.12
C ASP A 135 1.34 -8.10 36.80
N LYS A 136 0.24 -7.35 36.91
CA LYS A 136 -0.46 -6.74 35.77
C LYS A 136 0.36 -5.64 35.10
N VAL A 137 1.20 -4.92 35.85
CA VAL A 137 1.99 -3.82 35.30
C VAL A 137 3.15 -4.38 34.48
N LYS A 138 3.84 -5.40 35.02
CA LYS A 138 4.92 -6.09 34.32
C LYS A 138 4.43 -6.80 33.06
N GLU A 139 3.29 -7.50 33.13
CA GLU A 139 2.73 -8.18 31.95
C GLU A 139 2.21 -7.18 30.90
N ALA A 140 1.65 -6.05 31.31
CA ALA A 140 1.26 -4.99 30.38
C ALA A 140 2.47 -4.41 29.62
N ALA A 141 3.60 -4.20 30.31
CA ALA A 141 4.84 -3.75 29.68
C ALA A 141 5.37 -4.80 28.69
N ARG A 142 5.37 -6.08 29.07
CA ARG A 142 5.76 -7.19 28.20
C ARG A 142 4.92 -7.26 26.93
N GLN A 143 3.60 -7.30 27.04
CA GLN A 143 2.69 -7.32 25.88
C GLN A 143 2.87 -6.07 24.99
N GLY A 144 3.07 -4.90 25.60
CA GLY A 144 3.37 -3.66 24.89
C GLY A 144 4.66 -3.75 24.07
N SER A 145 5.72 -4.32 24.66
CA SER A 145 7.02 -4.50 24.01
C SER A 145 6.98 -5.50 22.85
N ILE A 146 6.23 -6.60 22.98
CA ILE A 146 6.04 -7.60 21.92
C ILE A 146 5.33 -6.97 20.72
N ILE A 147 4.25 -6.23 20.96
CA ILE A 147 3.49 -5.56 19.90
C ILE A 147 4.36 -4.49 19.23
N ALA A 148 5.04 -3.64 20.01
CA ALA A 148 5.92 -2.60 19.49
C ALA A 148 7.09 -3.18 18.69
N GLY A 149 7.76 -4.20 19.22
CA GLY A 149 8.86 -4.92 18.58
C GLY A 149 8.42 -5.56 17.27
N SER A 150 7.24 -6.17 17.23
CA SER A 150 6.65 -6.73 16.01
C SER A 150 6.42 -5.66 14.93
N MET A 151 5.85 -4.52 15.32
CA MET A 151 5.57 -3.41 14.39
C MET A 151 6.85 -2.80 13.81
N LEU A 152 7.84 -2.57 14.66
CA LEU A 152 9.14 -2.02 14.25
C LEU A 152 9.92 -3.02 13.39
N GLY A 153 9.97 -4.30 13.80
CA GLY A 153 10.63 -5.36 13.05
C GLY A 153 10.02 -5.56 11.66
N GLY A 154 8.68 -5.57 11.55
CA GLY A 154 7.99 -5.64 10.27
C GLY A 154 8.18 -4.40 9.39
N GLY A 155 8.18 -3.20 10.00
CA GLY A 155 8.41 -1.93 9.30
C GLY A 155 9.82 -1.82 8.72
N ILE A 156 10.84 -2.14 9.52
CA ILE A 156 12.25 -2.16 9.09
C ILE A 156 12.47 -3.25 8.05
N ALA A 157 11.97 -4.47 8.27
CA ALA A 157 12.07 -5.55 7.28
C ALA A 157 11.45 -5.15 5.94
N GLY A 158 10.34 -4.41 5.95
CA GLY A 158 9.72 -3.86 4.75
C GLY A 158 10.63 -2.96 3.92
N LEU A 159 11.54 -2.20 4.55
CA LEU A 159 12.52 -1.37 3.83
C LEU A 159 13.63 -2.21 3.19
N PHE A 160 14.09 -3.24 3.90
CA PHE A 160 15.17 -4.13 3.43
C PHE A 160 14.72 -5.13 2.36
N VAL A 161 13.44 -5.48 2.29
CA VAL A 161 12.92 -6.45 1.32
C VAL A 161 13.27 -6.07 -0.12
N SER A 162 13.26 -4.78 -0.47
CA SER A 162 13.54 -4.36 -1.85
C SER A 162 15.00 -4.59 -2.29
N PHE A 163 15.91 -4.73 -1.33
CA PHE A 163 17.32 -5.04 -1.59
C PHE A 163 17.54 -6.54 -1.77
N VAL A 164 16.84 -7.37 -0.99
CA VAL A 164 17.02 -8.83 -0.98
C VAL A 164 16.12 -9.54 -1.99
N CYS A 165 14.85 -9.14 -2.05
CA CYS A 165 13.87 -9.70 -2.98
C CYS A 165 13.74 -8.79 -4.20
N GLY A 166 13.64 -9.40 -5.38
CA GLY A 166 13.33 -8.68 -6.61
C GLY A 166 11.98 -7.96 -6.51
N PRO A 167 11.79 -6.86 -7.26
CA PRO A 167 10.66 -5.97 -7.05
C PRO A 167 9.33 -6.55 -7.57
N ALA A 168 9.33 -7.70 -8.25
CA ALA A 168 8.14 -8.40 -8.73
C ALA A 168 7.87 -9.76 -8.05
N GLU A 169 8.43 -10.02 -6.87
CA GLU A 169 8.35 -11.31 -6.18
C GLU A 169 7.63 -11.26 -4.81
N PRO A 170 6.28 -11.39 -4.80
CA PRO A 170 5.50 -11.19 -3.58
C PRO A 170 5.74 -12.22 -2.47
N VAL A 171 6.15 -13.45 -2.84
CA VAL A 171 6.34 -14.55 -1.88
C VAL A 171 7.61 -14.31 -1.05
N CYS A 172 8.73 -13.98 -1.71
CA CYS A 172 9.97 -13.60 -1.03
C CYS A 172 9.74 -12.43 -0.06
N ALA A 173 9.04 -11.39 -0.53
CA ALA A 173 8.70 -10.23 0.29
C ALA A 173 7.90 -10.59 1.55
N ALA A 174 6.93 -11.50 1.42
CA ALA A 174 6.11 -11.93 2.55
C ALA A 174 6.92 -12.69 3.61
N ILE A 175 7.83 -13.57 3.17
CA ILE A 175 8.67 -14.38 4.07
C ILE A 175 9.60 -13.47 4.88
N LEU A 176 10.29 -12.53 4.25
CA LEU A 176 11.22 -11.64 4.95
C LEU A 176 10.51 -10.72 5.95
N VAL A 177 9.36 -10.16 5.58
CA VAL A 177 8.56 -9.34 6.51
C VAL A 177 8.11 -10.17 7.70
N TYR A 178 7.71 -11.42 7.48
CA TYR A 178 7.33 -12.32 8.57
C TYR A 178 8.50 -12.59 9.52
N ILE A 179 9.67 -12.96 8.97
CA ILE A 179 10.89 -13.19 9.77
C ILE A 179 11.25 -11.95 10.58
N GLY A 180 11.27 -10.77 9.95
CA GLY A 180 11.57 -9.51 10.64
C GLY A 180 10.56 -9.15 11.72
N THR A 181 9.28 -9.45 11.50
CA THR A 181 8.22 -9.27 12.51
C THR A 181 8.45 -10.20 13.70
N SER A 182 8.72 -11.49 13.45
CA SER A 182 9.00 -12.45 14.53
C SER A 182 10.26 -12.13 15.31
N ALA A 183 11.33 -11.73 14.61
CA ALA A 183 12.58 -11.32 15.25
C ALA A 183 12.37 -10.05 16.08
N GLY A 184 11.66 -9.06 15.53
CA GLY A 184 11.30 -7.83 16.24
C GLY A 184 10.53 -8.09 17.53
N ALA A 185 9.57 -9.01 17.49
CA ALA A 185 8.79 -9.43 18.67
C ALA A 185 9.69 -9.97 19.79
N ILE A 186 10.57 -10.92 19.45
CA ILE A 186 11.51 -11.54 20.39
C ILE A 186 12.46 -10.49 20.97
N THR A 187 13.04 -9.64 20.12
CA THR A 187 13.96 -8.60 20.60
C THR A 187 13.27 -7.55 21.47
N GLY A 188 12.00 -7.25 21.19
CA GLY A 188 11.20 -6.33 22.00
C GLY A 188 10.95 -6.90 23.40
N GLU A 189 10.60 -8.19 23.48
CA GLU A 189 10.43 -8.90 24.74
C GLU A 189 11.72 -8.93 25.56
N MET A 190 12.83 -9.37 24.96
CA MET A 190 14.13 -9.44 25.64
C MET A 190 14.57 -8.07 26.18
N ALA A 191 14.38 -7.00 25.39
CA ALA A 191 14.73 -5.65 25.83
C ALA A 191 13.87 -5.18 27.00
N ASN A 192 12.58 -5.54 27.02
CA ASN A 192 11.70 -5.24 28.13
C ASN A 192 12.12 -5.98 29.40
N ASP A 193 12.45 -7.28 29.30
CA ASP A 193 12.83 -8.07 30.47
C ASP A 193 14.07 -7.50 31.16
N VAL A 194 15.12 -7.14 30.40
CA VAL A 194 16.32 -6.48 30.93
C VAL A 194 15.98 -5.16 31.63
N TYR A 195 15.10 -4.35 31.04
CA TYR A 195 14.71 -3.07 31.63
C TYR A 195 13.93 -3.24 32.95
N GLN A 196 13.07 -4.27 33.04
CA GLN A 196 12.33 -4.55 34.28
C GLN A 196 13.25 -5.06 35.39
N ASP A 197 14.25 -5.89 35.06
CA ASP A 197 15.20 -6.40 36.05
C ASP A 197 16.04 -5.26 36.68
N GLU A 198 16.48 -4.29 35.87
CA GLU A 198 17.17 -3.08 36.38
C GLU A 198 16.28 -2.22 37.29
N LEU A 199 15.00 -2.07 36.93
CA LEU A 199 14.02 -1.35 37.76
C LEU A 199 13.82 -2.01 39.12
N ASP A 200 13.69 -3.34 39.15
CA ASP A 200 13.52 -4.11 40.38
C ASP A 200 14.74 -3.96 41.31
N GLU A 201 15.96 -3.95 40.74
CA GLU A 201 17.19 -3.67 41.50
C GLU A 201 17.22 -2.23 42.05
N PHE A 202 16.83 -1.25 41.25
CA PHE A 202 16.78 0.15 41.69
C PHE A 202 15.78 0.35 42.83
N TYR A 203 14.60 -0.26 42.75
CA TYR A 203 13.59 -0.22 43.82
C TYR A 203 14.11 -0.85 45.12
N ARG A 204 14.82 -1.99 45.04
CA ARG A 204 15.44 -2.62 46.22
C ARG A 204 16.50 -1.74 46.88
N TRP A 205 17.29 -1.00 46.08
CA TRP A 205 18.31 -0.11 46.61
C TRP A 205 17.72 1.14 47.27
N THR A 206 16.64 1.70 46.70
CA THR A 206 15.98 2.90 47.22
C THR A 206 14.99 2.63 48.36
N SER A 207 14.54 1.38 48.55
CA SER A 207 13.67 0.98 49.67
C SER A 207 14.43 0.58 50.95
N ARG A 208 15.75 0.80 51.01
CA ARG A 208 16.59 0.68 52.21
C ARG A 208 16.90 2.05 52.78
#